data_AF-A0A397CXV3-F1
#
_entry.id   AF-A0A397CXV3-F1
#
_cell.length_a   1.000
_cell.length_b   1.000
_cell.length_c   1.000
_cell.angle_alpha   90.00
_cell.angle_beta   90.00
_cell.angle_gamma   90.00
#
_symmetry.space_group_name_H-M   'P 1'
#
loop_
_entity.id
_entity.type
_entity.pdbx_description
1 polymer ?
#
loop_
_entity_poly.entity_id
_entity_poly.type
_entity_poly.pdbx_seq_one_letter_code
_entity_poly.pdbx_strand_id
1 'polypeptide(L)'
;MERGQLHHQDRLIPVAKLNALKELVNRTKLIDNENVLGIQVSSEALYRYYVLGPGNTTGSGRHGIDTVVGHLRTVRSYLRDHKLTFPVVISDIMDMYSEVPRTRAKRAGKLILLHETGWSTAGENPMVTEASPQAQGVFTQDFLTLAARQNLKAFYFAAFDLPFGSTEIERNFGIHYSNRTLKPEVNAVHVGAPLQAVRLWAGDNVIKAHRYWNADDDSVNKNFGRVYAAKPSVGRSGVLDDEISLRDPDSNILYCKSSNLCLESSSENDTQTLRTSPCSKEDNDQKWSVSNGKIASQNDANFCIDVNRPTTPDGDLVVAVSPCNEQPTQAISIVPAADEPLEIGIRSYGDVLVELSGNVTWQNTVPSASESRQWFYDPVLQSIKSRSSRQCLDAVLKCVTSGPVVLANCDPNNVNQKWVVNDITGHIHHATHIGFCLDGPKFSNGYLHLFWCNNDKNHNDTTHQNWYIKPVKSNA
;
A
#
# COMPACT_ATOMS: atom_id res chain seq x y z
N MET A 1 -3.56 -44.91 -23.59
CA MET A 1 -3.21 -45.65 -22.36
C MET A 1 -1.72 -45.94 -22.51
N GLU A 2 -0.81 -45.34 -21.75
CA GLU A 2 -0.75 -45.26 -20.29
C GLU A 2 -0.59 -43.82 -19.77
N ARG A 3 -1.38 -43.50 -18.75
CA ARG A 3 -1.05 -42.47 -17.76
C ARG A 3 0.01 -43.09 -16.84
N GLY A 4 1.27 -42.74 -17.04
CA GLY A 4 2.36 -43.07 -16.11
C GLY A 4 2.69 -41.86 -15.26
N GLN A 5 2.67 -42.04 -13.94
CA GLN A 5 2.85 -41.04 -12.91
C GLN A 5 4.15 -40.22 -13.08
N LEU A 6 4.02 -38.92 -13.34
CA LEU A 6 5.13 -37.97 -13.19
C LEU A 6 5.45 -37.80 -11.71
N HIS A 7 6.72 -38.04 -11.37
CA HIS A 7 7.24 -38.23 -10.03
C HIS A 7 6.89 -37.10 -9.05
N HIS A 8 6.55 -37.50 -7.83
CA HIS A 8 6.29 -36.65 -6.67
C HIS A 8 7.48 -35.76 -6.24
N GLN A 9 8.66 -35.97 -6.83
CA GLN A 9 9.94 -35.37 -6.44
C GLN A 9 10.14 -33.94 -6.98
N ASP A 10 9.50 -33.55 -8.10
CA ASP A 10 9.66 -32.20 -8.67
C ASP A 10 8.81 -31.13 -7.95
N ARG A 11 7.94 -31.54 -7.02
CA ARG A 11 7.12 -30.65 -6.17
C ARG A 11 7.73 -30.40 -4.80
N LEU A 12 8.91 -30.96 -4.53
CA LEU A 12 9.55 -30.89 -3.23
C LEU A 12 10.60 -29.80 -3.26
N ILE A 13 10.59 -28.97 -2.20
CA ILE A 13 11.74 -28.13 -1.86
C ILE A 13 12.97 -29.04 -1.90
N PRO A 14 14.10 -28.63 -2.50
CA PRO A 14 15.31 -29.44 -2.49
C PRO A 14 15.55 -29.98 -1.08
N VAL A 15 15.52 -31.30 -0.92
CA VAL A 15 15.40 -31.97 0.39
C VAL A 15 16.45 -31.47 1.38
N ALA A 16 17.67 -31.19 0.88
CA ALA A 16 18.75 -30.60 1.65
C ALA A 16 18.40 -29.23 2.26
N LYS A 17 17.74 -28.33 1.51
CA LYS A 17 17.33 -27.00 2.02
C LYS A 17 16.25 -27.11 3.09
N LEU A 18 15.27 -28.00 2.89
CA LEU A 18 14.23 -28.25 3.91
C LEU A 18 14.84 -28.87 5.17
N ASN A 19 15.79 -29.80 5.03
CA ASN A 19 16.47 -30.40 6.17
C ASN A 19 17.32 -29.37 6.94
N ALA A 20 18.02 -28.48 6.25
CA ALA A 20 18.75 -27.38 6.89
C ALA A 20 17.81 -26.46 7.71
N LEU A 21 16.62 -26.14 7.18
CA LEU A 21 15.61 -25.40 7.95
C LEU A 21 15.16 -26.18 9.20
N LYS A 22 14.91 -27.48 9.07
CA LYS A 22 14.53 -28.34 10.20
C LYS A 22 15.61 -28.37 11.28
N GLU A 23 16.88 -28.42 10.89
CA GLU A 23 18.00 -28.34 11.83
C GLU A 23 18.06 -26.99 12.55
N LEU A 24 17.85 -25.88 11.83
CA LEU A 24 17.80 -24.54 12.40
C LEU A 24 16.67 -24.41 13.45
N VAL A 25 15.49 -24.94 13.15
CA VAL A 25 14.33 -24.91 14.05
C VAL A 25 14.55 -25.81 15.28
N ASN A 26 14.96 -27.06 15.07
CA ASN A 26 14.96 -28.06 16.13
C ASN A 26 16.23 -28.06 16.98
N ARG A 27 17.39 -27.84 16.36
CA ARG A 27 18.68 -28.09 16.99
C ARG A 27 19.32 -26.83 17.53
N THR A 28 19.29 -25.74 16.76
CA THR A 28 20.02 -24.52 17.13
C THR A 28 19.18 -23.58 17.99
N LYS A 29 17.84 -23.61 17.84
CA LYS A 29 16.91 -22.63 18.44
C LYS A 29 17.34 -21.17 18.19
N LEU A 30 18.07 -20.94 17.10
CA LEU A 30 18.55 -19.61 16.72
C LEU A 30 17.45 -18.76 16.10
N ILE A 31 16.31 -19.36 15.76
CA ILE A 31 15.16 -18.64 15.22
C ILE A 31 13.94 -18.79 16.11
N ASP A 32 13.27 -17.67 16.35
CA ASP A 32 12.02 -17.55 17.07
C ASP A 32 11.15 -16.44 16.46
N ASN A 33 10.01 -16.14 17.09
CA ASN A 33 9.09 -15.11 16.62
C ASN A 33 9.56 -13.68 16.90
N GLU A 34 10.59 -13.51 17.72
CA GLU A 34 11.13 -12.20 18.11
C GLU A 34 12.25 -11.76 17.16
N ASN A 35 13.08 -12.71 16.73
CA ASN A 35 14.30 -12.44 15.97
C ASN A 35 14.20 -12.68 14.46
N VAL A 36 13.13 -13.34 13.97
CA VAL A 36 12.85 -13.51 12.53
C VAL A 36 11.60 -12.72 12.13
N LEU A 37 11.76 -11.81 11.17
CA LEU A 37 10.63 -11.07 10.59
C LEU A 37 9.80 -11.92 9.62
N GLY A 38 10.43 -12.84 8.90
CA GLY A 38 9.78 -13.73 7.94
C GLY A 38 10.78 -14.60 7.20
N ILE A 39 10.28 -15.64 6.52
CA ILE A 39 11.09 -16.54 5.68
C ILE A 39 10.61 -16.46 4.24
N GLN A 40 11.55 -16.29 3.32
CA GLN A 40 11.32 -16.38 1.89
C GLN A 40 11.57 -17.81 1.41
N VAL A 41 10.69 -18.32 0.55
CA VAL A 41 10.88 -19.59 -0.15
C VAL A 41 10.84 -19.36 -1.65
N SER A 42 11.46 -20.28 -2.39
CA SER A 42 11.39 -20.31 -3.86
C SER A 42 11.92 -19.05 -4.55
N SER A 43 12.99 -18.45 -4.02
CA SER A 43 13.65 -17.28 -4.62
C SER A 43 13.89 -17.48 -6.12
N GLU A 44 13.39 -16.55 -6.93
CA GLU A 44 13.54 -16.50 -8.40
C GLU A 44 13.00 -17.72 -9.16
N ALA A 45 12.20 -18.57 -8.51
CA ALA A 45 11.82 -19.86 -9.08
C ALA A 45 10.88 -19.71 -10.29
N LEU A 46 9.97 -18.73 -10.26
CA LEU A 46 9.09 -18.43 -11.39
C LEU A 46 9.88 -17.79 -12.52
N TYR A 47 10.77 -16.82 -12.24
CA TYR A 47 11.65 -16.25 -13.25
C TYR A 47 12.46 -17.35 -13.96
N ARG A 48 13.13 -18.22 -13.20
CA ARG A 48 13.94 -19.32 -13.76
C ARG A 48 13.10 -20.32 -14.56
N TYR A 49 11.85 -20.56 -14.20
CA TYR A 49 10.99 -21.50 -14.91
C TYR A 49 10.31 -20.89 -16.15
N TYR A 50 9.65 -19.75 -16.00
CA TYR A 50 8.82 -19.13 -17.03
C TYR A 50 9.61 -18.22 -17.99
N VAL A 51 10.72 -17.63 -17.54
CA VAL A 51 11.53 -16.73 -18.38
C VAL A 51 12.73 -17.47 -18.97
N LEU A 52 13.53 -18.13 -18.13
CA LEU A 52 14.75 -18.81 -18.60
C LEU A 52 14.55 -20.29 -18.95
N GLY A 53 13.48 -20.90 -18.48
CA GLY A 53 13.32 -22.34 -18.41
C GLY A 53 12.28 -22.93 -19.37
N PRO A 54 11.92 -24.21 -19.17
CA PRO A 54 10.95 -24.93 -20.01
C PRO A 54 9.56 -24.28 -20.04
N GLY A 55 9.20 -23.47 -19.04
CA GLY A 55 7.95 -22.71 -19.01
C GLY A 55 7.87 -21.66 -20.11
N ASN A 56 9.00 -21.18 -20.63
CA ASN A 56 9.04 -20.17 -21.71
C ASN A 56 8.49 -20.72 -23.04
N THR A 57 8.59 -22.04 -23.28
CA THR A 57 8.12 -22.65 -24.54
C THR A 57 6.83 -23.46 -24.39
N THR A 58 6.50 -23.92 -23.19
CA THR A 58 5.34 -24.77 -22.92
C THR A 58 4.05 -24.01 -22.60
N GLY A 59 4.10 -22.68 -22.49
CA GLY A 59 2.94 -21.79 -22.35
C GLY A 59 2.44 -21.57 -20.91
N SER A 60 1.19 -21.08 -20.77
CA SER A 60 0.55 -20.56 -19.54
C SER A 60 0.14 -21.61 -18.49
N GLY A 61 0.81 -22.76 -18.44
CA GLY A 61 0.56 -23.79 -17.44
C GLY A 61 0.85 -23.29 -16.02
N ARG A 62 0.06 -23.71 -15.03
CA ARG A 62 0.24 -23.33 -13.61
C ARG A 62 1.35 -24.11 -12.88
N HIS A 63 2.09 -24.96 -13.57
CA HIS A 63 3.05 -25.88 -12.94
C HIS A 63 4.08 -25.18 -12.04
N GLY A 64 4.74 -24.13 -12.53
CA GLY A 64 5.70 -23.36 -11.73
C GLY A 64 5.01 -22.71 -10.51
N ILE A 65 3.85 -22.11 -10.72
CA ILE A 65 3.02 -21.49 -9.66
C ILE A 65 2.63 -22.52 -8.58
N ASP A 66 2.11 -23.67 -8.99
CA ASP A 66 1.65 -24.72 -8.09
C ASP A 66 2.81 -25.31 -7.27
N THR A 67 4.00 -25.39 -7.90
CA THR A 67 5.24 -25.85 -7.24
C THR A 67 5.68 -24.87 -6.15
N VAL A 68 5.79 -23.57 -6.45
CA VAL A 68 6.22 -22.58 -5.44
C VAL A 68 5.18 -22.42 -4.32
N VAL A 69 3.89 -22.55 -4.63
CA VAL A 69 2.82 -22.60 -3.62
C VAL A 69 2.95 -23.85 -2.75
N GLY A 70 3.29 -25.00 -3.33
CA GLY A 70 3.58 -26.23 -2.60
C GLY A 70 4.73 -26.07 -1.61
N HIS A 71 5.83 -25.42 -2.02
CA HIS A 71 6.95 -25.10 -1.14
C HIS A 71 6.52 -24.22 0.04
N LEU A 72 5.79 -23.13 -0.24
CA LEU A 72 5.27 -22.23 0.80
C LEU A 72 4.39 -22.99 1.80
N ARG A 73 3.47 -23.83 1.32
CA ARG A 73 2.58 -24.63 2.19
C ARG A 73 3.38 -25.58 3.08
N THR A 74 4.37 -26.26 2.51
CA THR A 74 5.21 -27.23 3.23
C THR A 74 6.01 -26.57 4.35
N VAL A 75 6.74 -25.49 4.04
CA VAL A 75 7.54 -24.75 5.02
C VAL A 75 6.66 -24.12 6.08
N ARG A 76 5.56 -23.48 5.67
CA ARG A 76 4.64 -22.85 6.61
C ARG A 76 4.01 -23.88 7.56
N SER A 77 3.56 -25.02 7.07
CA SER A 77 3.03 -26.09 7.93
C SER A 77 4.05 -26.51 8.97
N TYR A 78 5.28 -26.83 8.52
CA TYR A 78 6.35 -27.25 9.42
C TYR A 78 6.66 -26.21 10.51
N LEU A 79 6.77 -24.93 10.14
CA LEU A 79 7.03 -23.86 11.12
C LEU A 79 5.87 -23.68 12.12
N ARG A 80 4.63 -23.76 11.65
CA ARG A 80 3.44 -23.66 12.51
C ARG A 80 3.33 -24.83 13.49
N ASP A 81 3.71 -26.04 13.08
CA ASP A 81 3.79 -27.20 13.98
C ASP A 81 4.79 -26.97 15.14
N HIS A 82 5.78 -26.08 14.94
CA HIS A 82 6.78 -25.70 15.94
C HIS A 82 6.45 -24.37 16.63
N LYS A 83 5.21 -23.88 16.51
CA LYS A 83 4.73 -22.61 17.09
C LYS A 83 5.50 -21.37 16.61
N LEU A 84 6.18 -21.47 15.46
CA LEU A 84 6.79 -20.33 14.77
C LEU A 84 5.76 -19.72 13.83
N THR A 85 5.43 -18.46 14.08
CA THR A 85 4.27 -17.78 13.53
C THR A 85 4.62 -16.63 12.59
N PHE A 86 5.89 -16.27 12.45
CA PHE A 86 6.31 -15.28 11.45
C PHE A 86 5.87 -15.67 10.01
N PRO A 87 5.69 -14.68 9.11
CA PRO A 87 5.31 -14.90 7.72
C PRO A 87 6.24 -15.83 6.93
N VAL A 88 5.65 -16.62 6.03
CA VAL A 88 6.35 -17.34 4.97
C VAL A 88 5.86 -16.81 3.63
N VAL A 89 6.77 -16.31 2.81
CA VAL A 89 6.46 -15.63 1.53
C VAL A 89 7.22 -16.28 0.38
N ILE A 90 6.65 -16.20 -0.82
CA ILE A 90 7.39 -16.50 -2.05
C ILE A 90 8.11 -15.22 -2.46
N SER A 91 9.40 -15.32 -2.78
CA SER A 91 10.20 -14.21 -3.32
C SER A 91 10.58 -14.53 -4.76
N ASP A 92 10.48 -13.56 -5.66
CA ASP A 92 10.82 -13.74 -7.08
C ASP A 92 11.25 -12.41 -7.69
N ILE A 93 11.84 -12.47 -8.89
CA ILE A 93 12.29 -11.28 -9.59
C ILE A 93 11.06 -10.52 -10.09
N MET A 94 11.09 -9.20 -9.94
CA MET A 94 10.07 -8.30 -10.43
C MET A 94 10.73 -7.24 -11.31
N ASP A 95 10.50 -7.33 -12.61
CA ASP A 95 11.25 -6.55 -13.60
C ASP A 95 10.80 -5.09 -13.67
N MET A 96 9.52 -4.77 -13.39
CA MET A 96 9.01 -3.40 -13.47
C MET A 96 7.75 -3.14 -12.63
N TYR A 97 7.71 -1.98 -11.96
CA TYR A 97 6.54 -1.37 -11.33
C TYR A 97 5.79 -0.44 -12.31
N SER A 98 5.58 -0.85 -13.57
CA SER A 98 4.84 0.04 -14.48
C SER A 98 3.47 0.38 -13.90
N GLU A 99 2.87 -0.54 -13.14
CA GLU A 99 1.54 -0.38 -12.57
C GLU A 99 1.48 -0.96 -11.15
N VAL A 100 1.23 -0.11 -10.16
CA VAL A 100 1.32 -0.46 -8.74
C VAL A 100 0.36 -1.63 -8.42
N PRO A 101 0.84 -2.82 -8.00
CA PRO A 101 0.00 -4.02 -7.80
C PRO A 101 -0.85 -3.96 -6.52
N ARG A 102 -1.02 -2.77 -5.92
CA ARG A 102 -1.72 -2.54 -4.66
C ARG A 102 -3.14 -3.07 -4.68
N THR A 103 -3.91 -2.80 -5.73
CA THR A 103 -5.30 -3.27 -5.82
C THR A 103 -5.37 -4.80 -5.81
N ARG A 104 -4.48 -5.47 -6.54
CA ARG A 104 -4.37 -6.94 -6.56
C ARG A 104 -3.96 -7.49 -5.20
N ALA A 105 -2.99 -6.87 -4.54
CA ALA A 105 -2.57 -7.25 -3.19
C ALA A 105 -3.69 -7.02 -2.15
N LYS A 106 -4.40 -5.88 -2.22
CA LYS A 106 -5.57 -5.57 -1.40
C LYS A 106 -6.66 -6.62 -1.58
N ARG A 107 -7.02 -6.98 -2.82
CA ARG A 107 -7.96 -8.08 -3.13
C ARG A 107 -7.58 -9.40 -2.48
N ALA A 108 -6.28 -9.74 -2.53
CA ALA A 108 -5.75 -10.94 -1.90
C ALA A 108 -5.67 -10.84 -0.36
N GLY A 109 -5.95 -9.66 0.22
CA GLY A 109 -5.81 -9.34 1.63
C GLY A 109 -4.37 -9.46 2.09
N LYS A 110 -3.43 -8.93 1.30
CA LYS A 110 -1.98 -8.98 1.55
C LYS A 110 -1.37 -7.58 1.48
N LEU A 111 -0.37 -7.36 2.32
CA LEU A 111 0.54 -6.22 2.21
C LEU A 111 1.64 -6.54 1.19
N ILE A 112 2.17 -5.49 0.56
CA ILE A 112 3.36 -5.58 -0.30
C ILE A 112 4.59 -5.29 0.56
N LEU A 113 5.60 -6.13 0.44
CA LEU A 113 6.92 -5.93 1.02
C LEU A 113 7.95 -6.18 -0.08
N LEU A 114 8.77 -5.18 -0.32
CA LEU A 114 9.87 -5.27 -1.27
C LEU A 114 11.13 -5.75 -0.58
N HIS A 115 11.77 -6.71 -1.22
CA HIS A 115 13.03 -7.27 -0.78
C HIS A 115 14.04 -7.10 -1.91
N GLU A 116 15.32 -6.98 -1.55
CA GLU A 116 16.42 -7.04 -2.51
C GLU A 116 16.37 -5.93 -3.57
N THR A 117 15.92 -4.73 -3.18
CA THR A 117 15.90 -3.58 -4.08
C THR A 117 17.23 -2.83 -4.04
N GLY A 118 17.84 -2.57 -5.18
CA GLY A 118 19.08 -1.82 -5.27
C GLY A 118 19.56 -1.64 -6.71
N TRP A 119 20.57 -0.79 -6.88
CA TRP A 119 21.21 -0.57 -8.17
C TRP A 119 22.73 -0.63 -8.01
N SER A 120 23.42 -1.29 -8.93
CA SER A 120 24.88 -1.40 -8.89
C SER A 120 25.53 -0.11 -9.37
N THR A 121 26.63 0.30 -8.73
CA THR A 121 27.44 1.44 -9.18
C THR A 121 28.51 1.11 -10.21
N ALA A 122 28.71 -0.16 -10.55
CA ALA A 122 29.74 -0.57 -11.51
C ALA A 122 29.47 -1.94 -12.13
N GLY A 123 30.26 -2.23 -13.18
CA GLY A 123 30.26 -3.49 -13.92
C GLY A 123 29.34 -3.49 -15.14
N GLU A 124 29.49 -4.50 -15.98
CA GLU A 124 28.73 -4.65 -17.22
C GLU A 124 27.95 -5.97 -17.22
N ASN A 125 26.71 -5.93 -17.69
CA ASN A 125 25.89 -7.12 -17.95
C ASN A 125 24.98 -6.85 -19.15
N PRO A 126 24.83 -7.78 -20.11
CA PRO A 126 23.98 -7.59 -21.28
C PRO A 126 22.52 -7.20 -21.00
N MET A 127 22.01 -7.50 -19.79
CA MET A 127 20.65 -7.19 -19.36
C MET A 127 20.52 -5.84 -18.64
N VAL A 128 21.64 -5.15 -18.34
CA VAL A 128 21.68 -3.90 -17.58
C VAL A 128 22.12 -2.77 -18.50
N THR A 129 21.23 -1.80 -18.72
CA THR A 129 21.51 -0.63 -19.57
C THR A 129 22.66 0.23 -19.02
N GLU A 130 22.69 0.43 -17.70
CA GLU A 130 23.71 1.25 -17.04
C GLU A 130 23.90 0.82 -15.58
N ALA A 131 25.14 0.59 -15.16
CA ALA A 131 25.54 0.47 -13.76
C ALA A 131 26.60 1.53 -13.46
N SER A 132 26.19 2.60 -12.80
CA SER A 132 27.05 3.76 -12.50
C SER A 132 26.67 4.38 -11.15
N PRO A 133 27.55 5.16 -10.51
CA PRO A 133 27.19 5.90 -9.30
C PRO A 133 25.99 6.83 -9.51
N GLN A 134 25.93 7.50 -10.65
CA GLN A 134 24.81 8.37 -11.03
C GLN A 134 23.50 7.58 -11.13
N ALA A 135 23.51 6.44 -11.82
CA ALA A 135 22.33 5.58 -11.95
C ALA A 135 21.85 5.07 -10.58
N GLN A 136 22.75 4.71 -9.66
CA GLN A 136 22.37 4.34 -8.30
C GLN A 136 21.73 5.50 -7.54
N GLY A 137 22.26 6.72 -7.68
CA GLY A 137 21.67 7.93 -7.09
C GLY A 137 20.23 8.17 -7.58
N VAL A 138 20.04 8.16 -8.90
CA VAL A 138 18.71 8.34 -9.54
C VAL A 138 17.74 7.25 -9.08
N PHE A 139 18.14 5.98 -9.17
CA PHE A 139 17.31 4.86 -8.74
C PHE A 139 16.92 4.99 -7.26
N THR A 140 17.88 5.34 -6.39
CA THR A 140 17.62 5.45 -4.95
C THR A 140 16.67 6.61 -4.66
N GLN A 141 16.82 7.76 -5.31
CA GLN A 141 15.91 8.90 -5.20
C GLN A 141 14.48 8.51 -5.63
N ASP A 142 14.33 7.93 -6.82
CA ASP A 142 13.02 7.58 -7.38
C ASP A 142 12.35 6.48 -6.57
N PHE A 143 13.12 5.47 -6.17
CA PHE A 143 12.63 4.35 -5.37
C PHE A 143 12.13 4.82 -4.01
N LEU A 144 12.92 5.59 -3.27
CA LEU A 144 12.50 6.08 -1.96
C LEU A 144 11.33 7.06 -2.05
N THR A 145 11.28 7.87 -3.12
CA THR A 145 10.14 8.75 -3.42
C THR A 145 8.87 7.94 -3.65
N LEU A 146 8.93 6.90 -4.47
CA LEU A 146 7.81 5.98 -4.71
C LEU A 146 7.40 5.26 -3.43
N ALA A 147 8.37 4.74 -2.67
CA ALA A 147 8.13 4.03 -1.43
C ALA A 147 7.43 4.93 -0.39
N ALA A 148 7.86 6.19 -0.25
CA ALA A 148 7.22 7.16 0.62
C ALA A 148 5.80 7.51 0.17
N ARG A 149 5.61 7.85 -1.12
CA ARG A 149 4.29 8.20 -1.69
C ARG A 149 3.27 7.09 -1.52
N GLN A 150 3.70 5.86 -1.80
CA GLN A 150 2.81 4.72 -1.79
C GLN A 150 2.69 4.13 -0.38
N ASN A 151 3.66 4.34 0.53
CA ASN A 151 3.89 3.52 1.72
C ASN A 151 4.22 2.08 1.35
N LEU A 152 5.22 1.89 0.48
CA LEU A 152 5.79 0.57 0.25
C LEU A 152 6.82 0.31 1.35
N LYS A 153 6.72 -0.86 1.97
CA LYS A 153 7.77 -1.35 2.86
C LYS A 153 8.84 -1.97 2.00
N ALA A 154 10.09 -1.69 2.31
CA ALA A 154 11.22 -2.14 1.50
C ALA A 154 12.45 -2.45 2.35
N PHE A 155 13.25 -3.39 1.87
CA PHE A 155 14.62 -3.61 2.28
C PHE A 155 15.54 -3.31 1.10
N TYR A 156 16.53 -2.44 1.32
CA TYR A 156 17.58 -2.23 0.34
C TYR A 156 18.50 -3.47 0.32
N PHE A 157 18.93 -3.89 -0.87
CA PHE A 157 19.62 -5.15 -1.09
C PHE A 157 20.90 -5.31 -0.26
N ALA A 158 21.78 -4.31 -0.28
CA ALA A 158 23.06 -4.37 0.42
C ALA A 158 23.41 -3.05 1.10
N ALA A 159 23.88 -3.14 2.34
CA ALA A 159 24.39 -1.97 3.08
C ALA A 159 25.79 -1.55 2.62
N PHE A 160 26.64 -2.53 2.26
CA PHE A 160 28.04 -2.33 1.87
C PHE A 160 28.32 -3.06 0.56
N ASP A 161 29.20 -2.48 -0.25
CA ASP A 161 29.82 -3.20 -1.35
C ASP A 161 30.57 -4.43 -0.83
N LEU A 162 30.51 -5.51 -1.59
CA LEU A 162 31.07 -6.79 -1.20
C LEU A 162 32.53 -6.91 -1.69
N PRO A 163 33.48 -7.32 -0.83
CA PRO A 163 34.85 -7.58 -1.26
C PRO A 163 34.97 -8.91 -2.04
N PHE A 164 33.89 -9.69 -2.10
CA PHE A 164 33.76 -10.97 -2.79
C PHE A 164 32.52 -10.92 -3.69
N GLY A 165 32.47 -11.75 -4.72
CA GLY A 165 31.35 -11.79 -5.66
C GLY A 165 31.82 -12.32 -7.00
N SER A 166 30.91 -12.90 -7.78
CA SER A 166 31.25 -13.53 -9.06
C SER A 166 31.37 -12.53 -10.21
N THR A 167 30.68 -11.40 -10.09
CA THR A 167 30.69 -10.31 -11.06
C THR A 167 30.97 -8.97 -10.39
N GLU A 168 31.40 -7.99 -11.19
CA GLU A 168 31.56 -6.62 -10.70
C GLU A 168 30.22 -6.00 -10.28
N ILE A 169 29.12 -6.31 -10.98
CA ILE A 169 27.77 -5.86 -10.61
C ILE A 169 27.38 -6.33 -9.21
N GLU A 170 27.52 -7.63 -8.92
CA GLU A 170 27.15 -8.20 -7.61
C GLU A 170 27.92 -7.56 -6.45
N ARG A 171 29.15 -7.09 -6.70
CA ARG A 171 29.99 -6.47 -5.68
C ARG A 171 29.62 -5.03 -5.36
N ASN A 172 28.91 -4.33 -6.26
CA ASN A 172 28.78 -2.88 -6.22
C ASN A 172 27.35 -2.37 -5.94
N PHE A 173 26.47 -3.21 -5.38
CA PHE A 173 25.12 -2.82 -4.97
C PHE A 173 25.03 -2.07 -3.64
N GLY A 174 26.11 -1.97 -2.86
CA GLY A 174 26.08 -1.34 -1.55
C GLY A 174 25.71 0.14 -1.62
N ILE A 175 24.98 0.64 -0.62
CA ILE A 175 24.83 2.09 -0.41
C ILE A 175 26.10 2.72 0.18
N HIS A 176 26.93 1.91 0.85
CA HIS A 176 28.29 2.28 1.25
C HIS A 176 29.29 1.49 0.42
N TYR A 177 30.50 2.04 0.27
CA TYR A 177 31.64 1.25 -0.15
C TYR A 177 32.02 0.20 0.89
N SER A 178 32.89 -0.74 0.52
CA SER A 178 33.38 -1.81 1.41
C SER A 178 34.14 -1.28 2.65
N ASN A 179 34.67 -0.06 2.57
CA ASN A 179 35.30 0.65 3.70
C ASN A 179 34.29 1.36 4.63
N ARG A 180 32.98 1.15 4.41
CA ARG A 180 31.86 1.73 5.17
C ARG A 180 31.63 3.24 4.96
N THR A 181 32.30 3.86 3.99
CA THR A 181 31.98 5.23 3.61
C THR A 181 30.72 5.26 2.76
N LEU A 182 29.76 6.14 3.10
CA LEU A 182 28.52 6.31 2.34
C LEU A 182 28.83 6.85 0.93
N LYS A 183 28.20 6.29 -0.10
CA LYS A 183 28.43 6.72 -1.48
C LYS A 183 27.88 8.14 -1.71
N PRO A 184 28.61 9.04 -2.39
CA PRO A 184 28.20 10.45 -2.54
C PRO A 184 26.83 10.64 -3.16
N GLU A 185 26.51 9.87 -4.21
CA GLU A 185 25.24 9.97 -4.94
C GLU A 185 24.06 9.47 -4.11
N VAL A 186 24.28 8.49 -3.23
CA VAL A 186 23.27 8.07 -2.24
C VAL A 186 23.10 9.12 -1.16
N ASN A 187 24.20 9.73 -0.68
CA ASN A 187 24.15 10.83 0.30
C ASN A 187 23.43 12.08 -0.24
N ALA A 188 23.47 12.29 -1.56
CA ALA A 188 22.77 13.40 -2.22
C ALA A 188 21.24 13.17 -2.35
N VAL A 189 20.75 11.95 -2.11
CA VAL A 189 19.32 11.65 -2.19
C VAL A 189 18.55 12.42 -1.11
N HIS A 190 17.48 13.09 -1.53
CA HIS A 190 16.60 13.83 -0.64
C HIS A 190 15.14 13.49 -0.94
N VAL A 191 14.55 12.68 -0.08
CA VAL A 191 13.10 12.50 -0.04
C VAL A 191 12.56 13.68 0.77
N GLY A 192 11.78 14.55 0.13
CA GLY A 192 11.20 15.74 0.77
C GLY A 192 10.30 15.40 1.97
N ALA A 193 9.67 16.42 2.55
CA ALA A 193 8.78 16.23 3.69
C ALA A 193 7.67 15.20 3.39
N PRO A 194 7.15 14.48 4.41
CA PRO A 194 6.02 13.59 4.23
C PRO A 194 4.85 14.32 3.55
N LEU A 195 4.30 13.71 2.50
CA LEU A 195 3.18 14.28 1.78
C LEU A 195 1.94 14.35 2.67
N GLN A 196 1.09 15.34 2.45
CA GLN A 196 -0.19 15.45 3.14
C GLN A 196 -1.27 14.71 2.35
N ALA A 197 -1.85 13.65 2.90
CA ALA A 197 -3.04 13.05 2.32
C ALA A 197 -4.24 14.01 2.45
N VAL A 198 -4.89 14.30 1.34
CA VAL A 198 -6.02 15.23 1.26
C VAL A 198 -7.14 14.65 0.41
N ARG A 199 -8.36 15.10 0.70
CA ARG A 199 -9.56 14.84 -0.09
C ARG A 199 -10.07 16.16 -0.65
N LEU A 200 -10.35 16.18 -1.95
CA LEU A 200 -10.81 17.37 -2.67
C LEU A 200 -12.35 17.32 -2.76
N TRP A 201 -13.03 18.08 -1.90
CA TRP A 201 -14.48 18.11 -1.82
C TRP A 201 -15.09 19.19 -2.73
N ALA A 202 -16.03 18.77 -3.57
CA ALA A 202 -16.85 19.61 -4.44
C ALA A 202 -18.33 19.47 -4.03
N GLY A 203 -18.78 20.32 -3.10
CA GLY A 203 -20.06 20.13 -2.40
C GLY A 203 -20.09 18.80 -1.64
N ASP A 204 -20.99 17.91 -2.03
CA ASP A 204 -21.15 16.55 -1.46
C ASP A 204 -20.40 15.47 -2.24
N ASN A 205 -19.75 15.84 -3.35
CA ASN A 205 -18.91 14.95 -4.14
C ASN A 205 -17.44 15.18 -3.79
N VAL A 206 -16.61 14.23 -4.20
CA VAL A 206 -15.15 14.32 -4.10
C VAL A 206 -14.55 14.06 -5.47
N ILE A 207 -13.44 14.74 -5.76
CA ILE A 207 -12.68 14.51 -6.99
C ILE A 207 -11.88 13.22 -6.81
N LYS A 208 -11.92 12.38 -7.84
CA LYS A 208 -11.34 11.03 -7.87
C LYS A 208 -10.51 10.83 -9.13
N ALA A 209 -9.51 9.96 -9.05
CA ALA A 209 -8.76 9.49 -10.20
C ALA A 209 -8.80 7.96 -10.29
N HIS A 210 -9.13 7.43 -11.47
CA HIS A 210 -9.24 5.99 -11.68
C HIS A 210 -7.89 5.28 -11.53
N ARG A 211 -7.86 4.26 -10.65
CA ARG A 211 -6.75 3.28 -10.53
C ARG A 211 -6.55 2.41 -11.77
N TYR A 212 -5.39 1.78 -11.87
CA TYR A 212 -5.02 0.90 -13.00
C TYR A 212 -5.77 -0.44 -13.01
N TRP A 213 -5.82 -1.17 -11.90
CA TRP A 213 -6.55 -2.45 -11.81
C TRP A 213 -7.97 -2.20 -11.30
N ASN A 214 -9.00 -2.81 -11.88
CA ASN A 214 -10.35 -2.74 -11.31
C ASN A 214 -10.36 -3.32 -9.89
N ALA A 215 -11.31 -2.94 -9.01
CA ALA A 215 -11.30 -3.36 -7.60
C ALA A 215 -11.83 -4.79 -7.41
N ASP A 216 -12.78 -5.17 -8.24
CA ASP A 216 -13.57 -6.40 -8.22
C ASP A 216 -12.92 -7.58 -8.97
N ASP A 217 -12.12 -7.30 -10.00
CA ASP A 217 -11.46 -8.34 -10.80
C ASP A 217 -10.02 -8.00 -11.28
N ASP A 218 -9.35 -8.97 -11.92
CA ASP A 218 -7.98 -8.83 -12.41
C ASP A 218 -7.83 -8.08 -13.75
N SER A 219 -8.90 -7.45 -14.25
CA SER A 219 -8.87 -6.66 -15.48
C SER A 219 -8.30 -5.25 -15.25
N VAL A 220 -7.69 -4.71 -16.31
CA VAL A 220 -7.22 -3.32 -16.35
C VAL A 220 -8.42 -2.39 -16.48
N ASN A 221 -8.41 -1.30 -15.73
CA ASN A 221 -9.40 -0.25 -15.82
C ASN A 221 -9.22 0.52 -17.13
N LYS A 222 -10.23 0.44 -18.01
CA LYS A 222 -10.28 1.16 -19.29
C LYS A 222 -10.17 2.69 -19.15
N ASN A 223 -10.49 3.23 -17.97
CA ASN A 223 -10.47 4.66 -17.67
C ASN A 223 -9.26 5.06 -16.82
N PHE A 224 -8.20 4.24 -16.72
CA PHE A 224 -7.02 4.53 -15.89
C PHE A 224 -6.52 5.97 -16.07
N GLY A 225 -6.29 6.67 -14.95
CA GLY A 225 -5.79 8.05 -14.93
C GLY A 225 -6.83 9.12 -15.29
N ARG A 226 -8.04 8.76 -15.72
CA ARG A 226 -9.11 9.74 -15.90
C ARG A 226 -9.58 10.25 -14.54
N VAL A 227 -9.77 11.58 -14.48
CA VAL A 227 -10.31 12.30 -13.31
C VAL A 227 -11.82 12.45 -13.43
N TYR A 228 -12.53 12.30 -12.33
CA TYR A 228 -13.99 12.40 -12.24
C TYR A 228 -14.41 12.88 -10.84
N ALA A 229 -15.68 13.23 -10.66
CA ALA A 229 -16.21 13.50 -9.32
C ALA A 229 -17.48 12.70 -9.05
N ALA A 230 -17.58 12.16 -7.84
CA ALA A 230 -18.71 11.36 -7.40
C ALA A 230 -18.84 11.43 -5.88
N LYS A 231 -19.90 10.83 -5.33
CA LYS A 231 -20.08 10.74 -3.87
C LYS A 231 -18.86 10.07 -3.21
N PRO A 232 -18.50 10.49 -1.98
CA PRO A 232 -17.41 9.87 -1.24
C PRO A 232 -17.67 8.38 -1.06
N SER A 233 -16.59 7.61 -1.07
CA SER A 233 -16.65 6.18 -0.86
C SER A 233 -17.13 5.87 0.56
N VAL A 234 -18.08 4.93 0.66
CA VAL A 234 -18.61 4.42 1.93
C VAL A 234 -18.53 2.90 1.91
N GLY A 235 -18.25 2.30 3.04
CA GLY A 235 -18.26 0.85 3.15
C GLY A 235 -16.93 0.20 2.73
N ARG A 236 -17.02 -1.03 2.25
CA ARG A 236 -15.93 -1.74 1.55
C ARG A 236 -15.94 -1.37 0.07
N SER A 237 -15.73 -0.09 -0.21
CA SER A 237 -15.91 0.47 -1.55
C SER A 237 -14.92 -0.10 -2.58
N GLY A 238 -13.74 -0.54 -2.14
CA GLY A 238 -12.62 -0.88 -3.00
C GLY A 238 -12.03 0.29 -3.79
N VAL A 239 -12.55 1.50 -3.57
CA VAL A 239 -12.22 2.71 -4.32
C VAL A 239 -11.79 3.88 -3.43
N LEU A 240 -11.40 3.64 -2.17
CA LEU A 240 -10.97 4.68 -1.23
C LEU A 240 -9.71 5.42 -1.69
N ASP A 241 -8.76 4.74 -2.35
CA ASP A 241 -7.53 5.40 -2.81
C ASP A 241 -7.78 6.34 -4.01
N ASP A 242 -8.91 6.20 -4.73
CA ASP A 242 -9.19 7.06 -5.90
C ASP A 242 -9.49 8.49 -5.51
N GLU A 243 -10.05 8.69 -4.32
CA GLU A 243 -10.49 9.98 -3.79
C GLU A 243 -9.47 10.63 -2.84
N ILE A 244 -8.27 10.04 -2.72
CA ILE A 244 -7.18 10.57 -1.92
C ILE A 244 -6.07 11.08 -2.84
N SER A 245 -5.78 12.37 -2.74
CA SER A 245 -4.58 12.98 -3.32
C SER A 245 -3.52 13.13 -2.22
N LEU A 246 -2.25 13.05 -2.58
CA LEU A 246 -1.13 13.38 -1.72
C LEU A 246 -0.63 14.76 -2.18
N ARG A 247 -0.70 15.75 -1.31
CA ARG A 247 -0.20 17.09 -1.58
C ARG A 247 1.23 17.20 -1.11
N ASP A 248 2.11 17.61 -2.02
CA ASP A 248 3.46 18.04 -1.66
C ASP A 248 3.43 19.51 -1.22
N PRO A 249 3.77 19.80 0.05
CA PRO A 249 3.74 21.17 0.55
C PRO A 249 4.79 22.08 -0.11
N ASP A 250 5.88 21.52 -0.63
CA ASP A 250 7.00 22.28 -1.18
C ASP A 250 6.75 22.65 -2.65
N SER A 251 6.21 21.70 -3.43
CA SER A 251 5.98 21.90 -4.88
C SER A 251 4.53 22.24 -5.24
N ASN A 252 3.58 22.11 -4.31
CA ASN A 252 2.13 22.23 -4.57
C ASN A 252 1.59 21.26 -5.63
N ILE A 253 2.28 20.14 -5.85
CA ILE A 253 1.81 19.06 -6.71
C ILE A 253 0.81 18.18 -5.95
N LEU A 254 -0.21 17.71 -6.67
CA LEU A 254 -1.22 16.77 -6.17
C LEU A 254 -1.04 15.41 -6.85
N TYR A 255 -0.47 14.45 -6.12
CA TYR A 255 -0.30 13.06 -6.56
C TYR A 255 -1.57 12.26 -6.29
N CYS A 256 -2.14 11.61 -7.29
CA CYS A 256 -3.27 10.70 -7.12
C CYS A 256 -2.79 9.39 -6.49
N LYS A 257 -3.31 9.04 -5.29
CA LYS A 257 -2.86 7.85 -4.57
C LYS A 257 -3.16 6.55 -5.33
N SER A 258 -4.27 6.51 -6.06
CA SER A 258 -4.74 5.37 -6.85
C SER A 258 -3.91 5.05 -8.09
N SER A 259 -3.36 6.07 -8.75
CA SER A 259 -2.64 5.92 -10.03
C SER A 259 -1.15 6.20 -9.93
N ASN A 260 -0.68 6.85 -8.86
CA ASN A 260 0.69 7.37 -8.74
C ASN A 260 1.06 8.40 -9.83
N LEU A 261 0.05 9.01 -10.44
CA LEU A 261 0.16 10.09 -11.42
C LEU A 261 -0.21 11.43 -10.78
N CYS A 262 0.14 12.53 -11.43
CA CYS A 262 -0.11 13.88 -10.94
C CYS A 262 -1.33 14.49 -11.61
N LEU A 263 -2.14 15.23 -10.86
CA LEU A 263 -3.20 16.05 -11.45
C LEU A 263 -2.58 17.13 -12.33
N GLU A 264 -3.04 17.21 -13.58
CA GLU A 264 -2.51 18.10 -14.60
C GLU A 264 -3.65 18.84 -15.31
N SER A 265 -3.49 20.17 -15.41
CA SER A 265 -4.28 21.01 -16.28
C SER A 265 -3.85 20.80 -17.73
N SER A 266 -4.76 20.39 -18.61
CA SER A 266 -4.42 20.15 -20.02
C SER A 266 -5.47 20.71 -20.96
N SER A 267 -5.01 21.27 -22.08
CA SER A 267 -5.86 21.63 -23.22
C SER A 267 -5.70 20.62 -24.35
N GLU A 268 -6.80 20.03 -24.82
CA GLU A 268 -6.81 19.17 -26.01
C GLU A 268 -7.96 19.59 -26.94
N ASN A 269 -7.66 19.90 -28.20
CA ASN A 269 -8.65 20.32 -29.20
C ASN A 269 -9.60 21.43 -28.70
N ASP A 270 -9.04 22.51 -28.15
CA ASP A 270 -9.76 23.64 -27.53
C ASP A 270 -10.65 23.28 -26.33
N THR A 271 -10.60 22.02 -25.87
CA THR A 271 -11.30 21.56 -24.66
C THR A 271 -10.33 21.57 -23.49
N GLN A 272 -10.71 22.31 -22.45
CA GLN A 272 -9.96 22.37 -21.21
C GLN A 272 -10.34 21.19 -20.31
N THR A 273 -9.35 20.42 -19.87
CA THR A 273 -9.55 19.16 -19.16
C THR A 273 -8.65 19.08 -17.95
N LEU A 274 -9.12 18.37 -16.93
CA LEU A 274 -8.27 17.92 -15.82
C LEU A 274 -7.97 16.44 -16.04
N ARG A 275 -6.70 16.08 -16.13
CA ARG A 275 -6.26 14.69 -16.32
C ARG A 275 -5.20 14.31 -15.31
N THR A 276 -4.70 13.08 -15.40
CA THR A 276 -3.45 12.70 -14.73
C THR A 276 -2.36 12.35 -15.73
N SER A 277 -1.12 12.64 -15.37
CA SER A 277 0.07 12.37 -16.18
C SER A 277 1.28 12.01 -15.29
N PRO A 278 2.39 11.48 -15.85
CA PRO A 278 3.62 11.27 -15.09
C PRO A 278 4.09 12.56 -14.42
N CYS A 279 4.46 12.44 -13.15
CA CYS A 279 4.76 13.58 -12.30
C CYS A 279 6.09 14.26 -12.65
N SER A 280 6.07 15.59 -12.78
CA SER A 280 7.26 16.42 -12.97
C SER A 280 7.24 17.63 -12.04
N LYS A 281 8.36 17.90 -11.35
CA LYS A 281 8.51 19.11 -10.51
C LYS A 281 8.71 20.38 -11.33
N GLU A 282 9.12 20.24 -12.58
CA GLU A 282 9.35 21.37 -13.49
C GLU A 282 8.07 21.81 -14.20
N ASP A 283 7.06 20.95 -14.21
CA ASP A 283 5.80 21.20 -14.93
C ASP A 283 4.85 22.08 -14.12
N ASN A 284 4.56 23.28 -14.62
CA ASN A 284 3.64 24.22 -13.98
C ASN A 284 2.17 23.85 -14.20
N ASP A 285 1.85 23.00 -15.17
CA ASP A 285 0.50 22.47 -15.39
C ASP A 285 0.07 21.49 -14.29
N GLN A 286 1.05 20.97 -13.52
CA GLN A 286 0.84 20.03 -12.41
C GLN A 286 0.88 20.70 -11.02
N LYS A 287 1.09 22.01 -10.96
CA LYS A 287 1.19 22.79 -9.73
C LYS A 287 -0.10 23.57 -9.47
N TRP A 288 -0.53 23.59 -8.21
CA TRP A 288 -1.87 24.09 -7.85
C TRP A 288 -1.81 25.11 -6.72
N SER A 289 -2.37 26.29 -6.92
CA SER A 289 -2.57 27.30 -5.87
C SER A 289 -3.96 27.17 -5.25
N VAL A 290 -4.06 27.37 -3.95
CA VAL A 290 -5.33 27.29 -3.22
C VAL A 290 -5.66 28.67 -2.67
N SER A 291 -6.76 29.25 -3.11
CA SER A 291 -7.22 30.57 -2.63
C SER A 291 -8.74 30.66 -2.66
N ASN A 292 -9.34 31.23 -1.61
CA ASN A 292 -10.79 31.49 -1.52
C ASN A 292 -11.68 30.29 -1.89
N GLY A 293 -11.30 29.07 -1.46
CA GLY A 293 -12.05 27.85 -1.77
C GLY A 293 -11.98 27.39 -3.23
N LYS A 294 -10.98 27.86 -3.98
CA LYS A 294 -10.69 27.45 -5.36
C LYS A 294 -9.29 26.87 -5.45
N ILE A 295 -9.09 26.02 -6.45
CA ILE A 295 -7.80 25.40 -6.76
C ILE A 295 -7.45 25.77 -8.20
N ALA A 296 -6.44 26.61 -8.39
CA ALA A 296 -6.05 27.13 -9.70
C ALA A 296 -4.69 26.59 -10.13
N SER A 297 -4.52 26.27 -11.42
CA SER A 297 -3.23 25.89 -11.99
C SER A 297 -2.21 27.02 -11.83
N GLN A 298 -0.93 26.69 -11.69
CA GLN A 298 0.15 27.69 -11.61
C GLN A 298 0.84 27.93 -12.96
N ASN A 299 0.17 27.58 -14.06
CA ASN A 299 0.57 27.90 -15.42
C ASN A 299 0.03 29.27 -15.86
N ASP A 300 0.35 29.69 -17.07
CA ASP A 300 -0.05 30.99 -17.62
C ASP A 300 -1.58 31.17 -17.73
N ALA A 301 -2.34 30.07 -17.86
CA ALA A 301 -3.79 30.12 -17.94
C ALA A 301 -4.44 30.42 -16.58
N ASN A 302 -3.84 29.94 -15.47
CA ASN A 302 -4.34 30.10 -14.10
C ASN A 302 -5.84 29.71 -13.98
N PHE A 303 -6.20 28.56 -14.54
CA PHE A 303 -7.57 28.06 -14.55
C PHE A 303 -7.89 27.27 -13.29
N CYS A 304 -9.12 27.42 -12.82
CA CYS A 304 -9.63 26.76 -11.63
C CYS A 304 -10.21 25.39 -11.97
N ILE A 305 -10.01 24.42 -11.09
CA ILE A 305 -10.72 23.14 -11.14
C ILE A 305 -12.22 23.41 -11.05
N ASP A 306 -12.97 22.83 -11.98
CA ASP A 306 -14.41 23.03 -12.16
C ASP A 306 -15.11 21.67 -12.25
N VAL A 307 -16.02 21.41 -11.32
CA VAL A 307 -16.79 20.17 -11.23
C VAL A 307 -18.19 20.44 -11.77
N ASN A 308 -18.35 20.38 -13.09
CA ASN A 308 -19.63 20.63 -13.75
C ASN A 308 -19.83 19.91 -15.09
N ARG A 309 -21.12 19.86 -15.50
CA ARG A 309 -21.79 19.03 -16.53
C ARG A 309 -21.07 18.81 -17.89
N PRO A 310 -21.35 17.70 -18.60
CA PRO A 310 -22.36 16.64 -18.33
C PRO A 310 -21.86 15.52 -17.42
N THR A 311 -22.76 14.60 -17.02
CA THR A 311 -22.35 13.31 -16.47
C THR A 311 -21.73 12.45 -17.56
N THR A 312 -20.74 11.64 -17.20
CA THR A 312 -20.25 10.57 -18.06
C THR A 312 -21.37 9.54 -18.30
N PRO A 313 -21.26 8.68 -19.33
CA PRO A 313 -22.20 7.57 -19.51
C PRO A 313 -22.35 6.67 -18.26
N ASP A 314 -21.33 6.66 -17.40
CA ASP A 314 -21.26 5.89 -16.17
C ASP A 314 -21.91 6.62 -14.97
N GLY A 315 -22.42 7.84 -15.17
CA GLY A 315 -23.14 8.64 -14.16
C GLY A 315 -22.26 9.56 -13.31
N ASP A 316 -20.94 9.49 -13.48
CA ASP A 316 -19.98 10.34 -12.76
C ASP A 316 -20.00 11.78 -13.30
N LEU A 317 -19.61 12.75 -12.46
CA LEU A 317 -19.43 14.13 -12.90
C LEU A 317 -18.10 14.29 -13.62
N VAL A 318 -18.10 15.05 -14.72
CA VAL A 318 -16.89 15.51 -15.39
C VAL A 318 -16.20 16.56 -14.51
N VAL A 319 -14.87 16.46 -14.44
CA VAL A 319 -14.01 17.47 -13.81
C VAL A 319 -13.14 18.08 -14.90
N ALA A 320 -13.17 19.39 -14.99
CA ALA A 320 -12.45 20.16 -15.97
C ALA A 320 -11.64 21.27 -15.29
N VAL A 321 -10.98 22.10 -16.11
CA VAL A 321 -10.43 23.38 -15.67
C VAL A 321 -11.08 24.49 -16.49
N SER A 322 -11.39 25.61 -15.86
CA SER A 322 -12.02 26.76 -16.53
C SER A 322 -11.56 28.08 -15.89
N PRO A 323 -11.75 29.24 -16.57
CA PRO A 323 -11.40 30.52 -15.97
C PRO A 323 -12.00 30.70 -14.58
N CYS A 324 -11.16 31.07 -13.61
CA CYS A 324 -11.57 31.22 -12.23
C CYS A 324 -12.70 32.26 -12.07
N ASN A 325 -13.78 31.87 -11.41
CA ASN A 325 -14.97 32.69 -11.18
C ASN A 325 -15.65 32.28 -9.86
N GLU A 326 -16.71 32.97 -9.44
CA GLU A 326 -17.43 32.68 -8.18
C GLU A 326 -18.55 31.63 -8.34
N GLN A 327 -18.49 30.78 -9.37
CA GLN A 327 -19.49 29.73 -9.55
C GLN A 327 -19.35 28.65 -8.47
N PRO A 328 -20.46 28.10 -7.96
CA PRO A 328 -20.43 27.03 -6.95
C PRO A 328 -19.63 25.78 -7.37
N THR A 329 -19.39 25.60 -8.67
CA THR A 329 -18.75 24.39 -9.21
C THR A 329 -17.23 24.44 -9.18
N GLN A 330 -16.67 25.60 -8.87
CA GLN A 330 -15.26 25.78 -8.54
C GLN A 330 -15.01 25.88 -7.03
N ALA A 331 -16.06 25.73 -6.20
CA ALA A 331 -15.94 25.71 -4.74
C ALA A 331 -15.39 24.35 -4.27
N ILE A 332 -14.07 24.21 -4.33
CA ILE A 332 -13.33 22.99 -3.98
C ILE A 332 -12.58 23.21 -2.65
N SER A 333 -12.91 22.40 -1.65
CA SER A 333 -12.20 22.41 -0.37
C SER A 333 -11.20 21.26 -0.29
N ILE A 334 -9.98 21.58 0.13
CA ILE A 334 -8.94 20.58 0.42
C ILE A 334 -9.02 20.24 1.91
N VAL A 335 -9.42 19.01 2.22
CA VAL A 335 -9.54 18.53 3.60
C VAL A 335 -8.43 17.52 3.86
N PRO A 336 -7.52 17.76 4.82
CA PRO A 336 -6.53 16.76 5.22
C PRO A 336 -7.21 15.50 5.78
N ALA A 337 -6.79 14.32 5.32
CA ALA A 337 -7.34 13.04 5.81
C ALA A 337 -7.12 12.84 7.32
N ALA A 338 -6.01 13.39 7.85
CA ALA A 338 -5.68 13.38 9.28
C ALA A 338 -6.57 14.28 10.16
N ASP A 339 -7.41 15.11 9.53
CA ASP A 339 -8.36 16.04 10.14
C ASP A 339 -9.80 15.84 9.63
N GLU A 340 -10.03 14.83 8.78
CA GLU A 340 -11.36 14.44 8.31
C GLU A 340 -11.96 13.33 9.18
N PRO A 341 -13.05 13.60 9.92
CA PRO A 341 -13.67 12.60 10.79
C PRO A 341 -14.32 11.48 9.96
N LEU A 342 -14.02 10.25 10.35
CA LEU A 342 -14.55 9.02 9.77
C LEU A 342 -15.25 8.20 10.86
N GLU A 343 -16.23 7.41 10.47
CA GLU A 343 -16.71 6.29 11.25
C GLU A 343 -16.04 5.01 10.73
N ILE A 344 -15.50 4.22 11.65
CA ILE A 344 -14.92 2.90 11.36
C ILE A 344 -15.91 1.87 11.88
N GLY A 345 -16.72 1.32 10.97
CA GLY A 345 -17.71 0.32 11.31
C GLY A 345 -17.17 -1.10 11.27
N ILE A 346 -17.81 -2.01 11.99
CA ILE A 346 -17.49 -3.44 11.99
C ILE A 346 -18.77 -4.24 11.81
N ARG A 347 -18.70 -5.35 11.05
CA ARG A 347 -19.87 -6.20 10.71
C ARG A 347 -20.93 -5.42 9.90
N SER A 348 -21.80 -6.12 9.18
CA SER A 348 -22.85 -5.45 8.39
C SER A 348 -24.01 -4.86 9.24
N TYR A 349 -23.95 -4.93 10.57
CA TYR A 349 -25.07 -4.67 11.49
C TYR A 349 -25.00 -3.34 12.26
N GLY A 350 -24.15 -2.40 11.83
CA GLY A 350 -24.14 -1.03 12.36
C GLY A 350 -23.32 -0.81 13.64
N ASP A 351 -22.56 -1.81 14.08
CA ASP A 351 -21.55 -1.62 15.12
C ASP A 351 -20.41 -0.74 14.60
N VAL A 352 -19.93 0.17 15.45
CA VAL A 352 -18.84 1.08 15.14
C VAL A 352 -17.76 1.03 16.19
N LEU A 353 -16.54 1.37 15.78
CA LEU A 353 -15.39 1.55 16.65
C LEU A 353 -15.64 2.74 17.58
N VAL A 354 -15.56 2.50 18.89
CA VAL A 354 -15.83 3.50 19.91
C VAL A 354 -14.70 3.54 20.94
N GLU A 355 -14.30 4.74 21.30
CA GLU A 355 -13.53 5.00 22.51
C GLU A 355 -14.47 5.23 23.71
N LEU A 356 -14.28 4.48 24.79
CA LEU A 356 -14.96 4.72 26.06
C LEU A 356 -13.95 4.72 27.22
N SER A 357 -13.82 5.85 27.91
CA SER A 357 -12.97 5.98 29.10
C SER A 357 -11.52 5.49 28.89
N GLY A 358 -10.92 5.84 27.75
CA GLY A 358 -9.56 5.45 27.37
C GLY A 358 -9.40 4.03 26.80
N ASN A 359 -10.48 3.25 26.72
CA ASN A 359 -10.48 1.93 26.07
C ASN A 359 -11.10 1.98 24.67
N VAL A 360 -10.69 1.04 23.81
CA VAL A 360 -11.24 0.90 22.45
C VAL A 360 -12.08 -0.37 22.35
N THR A 361 -13.32 -0.22 21.90
CA THR A 361 -14.29 -1.31 21.72
C THR A 361 -15.10 -1.10 20.44
N TRP A 362 -16.07 -1.97 20.19
CA TRP A 362 -17.09 -1.77 19.16
C TRP A 362 -18.49 -1.87 19.80
N GLN A 363 -19.41 -1.01 19.36
CA GLN A 363 -20.80 -1.01 19.80
C GLN A 363 -21.70 -0.18 18.86
N ASN A 364 -23.01 -0.44 18.87
CA ASN A 364 -24.02 0.29 18.11
C ASN A 364 -24.89 1.25 18.94
N THR A 365 -24.71 1.29 20.27
CA THR A 365 -25.56 2.06 21.19
C THR A 365 -25.17 3.52 21.33
N VAL A 366 -24.02 3.95 20.81
CA VAL A 366 -23.55 5.34 20.93
C VAL A 366 -24.19 6.21 19.85
N PRO A 367 -24.77 7.37 20.22
CA PRO A 367 -25.36 8.31 19.27
C PRO A 367 -24.41 8.71 18.15
N SER A 368 -24.92 8.84 16.92
CA SER A 368 -24.10 9.07 15.73
C SER A 368 -23.26 10.34 15.73
N ALA A 369 -23.75 11.38 16.40
CA ALA A 369 -23.04 12.64 16.54
C ALA A 369 -21.87 12.59 17.54
N SER A 370 -21.70 11.51 18.32
CA SER A 370 -20.68 11.43 19.36
C SER A 370 -19.26 11.44 18.76
N GLU A 371 -18.38 12.29 19.29
CA GLU A 371 -16.96 12.28 18.89
C GLU A 371 -16.26 10.99 19.28
N SER A 372 -16.78 10.25 20.27
CA SER A 372 -16.20 8.98 20.73
C SER A 372 -16.27 7.85 19.70
N ARG A 373 -17.11 7.96 18.66
CA ARG A 373 -17.17 7.02 17.53
C ARG A 373 -16.53 7.56 16.25
N GLN A 374 -15.87 8.72 16.33
CA GLN A 374 -15.25 9.37 15.19
C GLN A 374 -13.73 9.26 15.28
N TRP A 375 -13.11 8.99 14.15
CA TRP A 375 -11.69 8.69 14.02
C TRP A 375 -11.10 9.44 12.84
N PHE A 376 -9.83 9.79 12.94
CA PHE A 376 -9.04 10.27 11.81
C PHE A 376 -8.14 9.15 11.32
N TYR A 377 -8.06 8.97 10.01
CA TYR A 377 -7.13 8.03 9.39
C TYR A 377 -6.18 8.80 8.48
N ASP A 378 -4.89 8.77 8.83
CA ASP A 378 -3.84 9.30 7.98
C ASP A 378 -3.21 8.15 7.18
N PRO A 379 -3.46 8.04 5.87
CA PRO A 379 -2.92 6.97 5.05
C PRO A 379 -1.46 7.19 4.62
N VAL A 380 -0.81 8.31 5.00
CA VAL A 380 0.64 8.55 4.84
C VAL A 380 1.38 8.19 6.12
N LEU A 381 0.94 8.72 7.26
CA LEU A 381 1.53 8.34 8.56
C LEU A 381 1.11 6.93 9.01
N GLN A 382 0.14 6.34 8.32
CA GLN A 382 -0.49 5.05 8.62
C GLN A 382 -1.05 5.04 10.05
N SER A 383 -1.71 6.10 10.49
CA SER A 383 -2.19 6.22 11.87
C SER A 383 -3.71 6.34 11.94
N ILE A 384 -4.29 5.74 12.99
CA ILE A 384 -5.71 5.88 13.33
C ILE A 384 -5.76 6.63 14.67
N LYS A 385 -6.37 7.81 14.68
CA LYS A 385 -6.39 8.74 15.81
C LYS A 385 -7.83 9.00 16.26
N SER A 386 -8.10 8.86 17.55
CA SER A 386 -9.42 9.17 18.10
C SER A 386 -9.72 10.66 17.97
N ARG A 387 -10.96 11.00 17.62
CA ARG A 387 -11.39 12.39 17.64
C ARG A 387 -11.51 12.95 19.05
N SER A 388 -12.02 12.15 19.98
CA SER A 388 -12.32 12.59 21.34
C SER A 388 -11.07 12.82 22.21
N SER A 389 -10.16 11.85 22.29
CA SER A 389 -8.93 11.95 23.10
C SER A 389 -7.72 12.47 22.35
N ARG A 390 -7.75 12.50 21.00
CA ARG A 390 -6.60 12.80 20.13
C ARG A 390 -5.44 11.80 20.25
N GLN A 391 -5.67 10.65 20.89
CA GLN A 391 -4.71 9.56 21.01
C GLN A 391 -4.78 8.60 19.82
N CYS A 392 -3.69 7.89 19.56
CA CYS A 392 -3.55 6.96 18.44
C CYS A 392 -3.76 5.51 18.89
N LEU A 393 -4.33 4.72 17.99
CA LEU A 393 -4.50 3.28 18.14
C LEU A 393 -3.12 2.60 18.18
N ASP A 394 -2.82 1.86 19.24
CA ASP A 394 -1.50 1.29 19.51
C ASP A 394 -1.60 -0.20 19.84
N ALA A 395 -0.90 -1.03 19.06
CA ALA A 395 -0.73 -2.45 19.33
C ALA A 395 0.56 -2.71 20.14
N VAL A 396 0.47 -2.56 21.46
CA VAL A 396 1.65 -2.47 22.34
C VAL A 396 2.53 -3.73 22.38
N LEU A 397 1.96 -4.91 22.09
CA LEU A 397 2.71 -6.18 22.06
C LEU A 397 3.03 -6.59 20.62
N LYS A 398 4.32 -6.78 20.34
CA LYS A 398 4.83 -7.16 19.01
C LYS A 398 4.37 -8.56 18.60
N CYS A 399 3.63 -8.66 17.50
CA CYS A 399 3.28 -9.93 16.85
C CYS A 399 2.62 -10.98 17.78
N VAL A 400 1.91 -10.53 18.81
CA VAL A 400 1.24 -11.42 19.78
C VAL A 400 -0.22 -11.65 19.36
N THR A 401 -0.60 -12.92 19.23
CA THR A 401 -2.01 -13.29 19.04
C THR A 401 -2.81 -12.91 20.28
N SER A 402 -3.92 -12.20 20.08
CA SER A 402 -4.70 -11.59 21.15
C SER A 402 -3.94 -10.52 21.94
N GLY A 403 -2.91 -9.91 21.34
CA GLY A 403 -2.22 -8.76 21.91
C GLY A 403 -3.18 -7.56 22.01
N PRO A 404 -3.23 -6.84 23.15
CA PRO A 404 -4.19 -5.76 23.35
C PRO A 404 -3.91 -4.59 22.40
N VAL A 405 -4.98 -3.96 21.94
CA VAL A 405 -4.94 -2.69 21.21
C VAL A 405 -5.53 -1.60 22.10
N VAL A 406 -4.76 -0.54 22.33
CA VAL A 406 -5.07 0.52 23.28
C VAL A 406 -4.95 1.90 22.62
N LEU A 407 -5.19 2.96 23.39
CA LEU A 407 -4.89 4.33 23.00
C LEU A 407 -3.62 4.80 23.68
N ALA A 408 -2.75 5.46 22.92
CA ALA A 408 -1.52 6.06 23.40
C ALA A 408 -1.28 7.42 22.73
N ASN A 409 -0.34 8.21 23.28
CA ASN A 409 0.08 9.44 22.62
C ASN A 409 0.61 9.11 21.22
N CYS A 410 0.16 9.89 20.24
CA CYS A 410 0.56 9.70 18.86
C CYS A 410 2.06 9.99 18.69
N ASP A 411 2.81 9.02 18.18
CA ASP A 411 4.20 9.18 17.79
C ASP A 411 4.38 8.67 16.34
N PRO A 412 4.74 9.54 15.38
CA PRO A 412 4.94 9.12 13.99
C PRO A 412 6.06 8.09 13.81
N ASN A 413 6.97 7.93 14.77
CA ASN A 413 8.03 6.93 14.74
C ASN A 413 7.65 5.62 15.43
N ASN A 414 6.54 5.59 16.17
CA ASN A 414 6.11 4.40 16.88
C ASN A 414 5.58 3.35 15.87
N VAL A 415 6.34 2.26 15.74
CA VAL A 415 6.04 1.16 14.84
C VAL A 415 4.74 0.40 15.20
N ASN A 416 4.27 0.50 16.45
CA ASN A 416 3.05 -0.14 16.94
C ASN A 416 1.77 0.67 16.64
N GLN A 417 1.92 1.89 16.12
CA GLN A 417 0.80 2.78 15.77
C GLN A 417 0.56 2.83 14.25
N LYS A 418 1.04 1.80 13.53
CA LYS A 418 1.02 1.77 12.07
C LYS A 418 -0.06 0.82 11.55
N TRP A 419 -1.08 1.36 10.90
CA TRP A 419 -2.27 0.68 10.43
C TRP A 419 -2.52 0.95 8.94
N VAL A 420 -2.90 -0.08 8.20
CA VAL A 420 -3.20 -0.01 6.77
C VAL A 420 -4.63 -0.50 6.53
N VAL A 421 -5.50 0.42 6.14
CA VAL A 421 -6.88 0.11 5.77
C VAL A 421 -6.92 -0.55 4.39
N ASN A 422 -7.55 -1.73 4.32
CA ASN A 422 -7.87 -2.44 3.09
C ASN A 422 -9.38 -2.40 2.85
N ASP A 423 -9.82 -1.40 2.11
CA ASP A 423 -11.22 -1.13 1.80
C ASP A 423 -11.86 -2.10 0.80
N ILE A 424 -11.10 -3.06 0.24
CA ILE A 424 -11.64 -4.15 -0.58
C ILE A 424 -12.06 -5.32 0.33
N THR A 425 -11.15 -5.78 1.19
CA THR A 425 -11.41 -6.93 2.08
C THR A 425 -12.08 -6.55 3.38
N GLY A 426 -11.99 -5.29 3.79
CA GLY A 426 -12.42 -4.80 5.10
C GLY A 426 -11.38 -4.97 6.19
N HIS A 427 -10.22 -5.56 5.92
CA HIS A 427 -9.18 -5.68 6.94
C HIS A 427 -8.52 -4.34 7.26
N ILE A 428 -8.24 -4.10 8.53
CA ILE A 428 -7.29 -3.08 8.96
C ILE A 428 -6.04 -3.83 9.39
N HIS A 429 -5.03 -3.88 8.52
CA HIS A 429 -3.78 -4.57 8.77
C HIS A 429 -2.91 -3.76 9.72
N HIS A 430 -2.24 -4.41 10.66
CA HIS A 430 -1.11 -3.78 11.32
C HIS A 430 0.08 -3.78 10.35
N ALA A 431 0.73 -2.63 10.18
CA ALA A 431 1.70 -2.45 9.11
C ALA A 431 3.01 -3.19 9.44
N THR A 432 3.49 -3.10 10.68
CA THR A 432 4.82 -3.62 11.08
C THR A 432 4.75 -5.00 11.71
N HIS A 433 3.63 -5.35 12.34
CA HIS A 433 3.35 -6.72 12.79
C HIS A 433 2.69 -7.48 11.63
N ILE A 434 3.50 -7.80 10.64
CA ILE A 434 3.04 -8.33 9.35
C ILE A 434 2.25 -9.62 9.56
N GLY A 435 1.04 -9.66 9.00
CA GLY A 435 0.13 -10.82 9.11
C GLY A 435 -0.92 -10.66 10.21
N PHE A 436 -0.84 -9.62 11.04
CA PHE A 436 -1.87 -9.27 12.01
C PHE A 436 -2.82 -8.19 11.50
N CYS A 437 -4.07 -8.30 11.93
CA CYS A 437 -5.15 -7.39 11.65
C CYS A 437 -5.82 -6.95 12.96
N LEU A 438 -6.47 -5.80 12.93
CA LEU A 438 -7.36 -5.36 14.00
C LEU A 438 -8.55 -6.31 14.09
N ASP A 439 -8.77 -6.88 15.27
CA ASP A 439 -9.81 -7.87 15.55
C ASP A 439 -10.72 -7.38 16.68
N GLY A 440 -12.03 -7.48 16.45
CA GLY A 440 -13.03 -7.29 17.48
C GLY A 440 -13.45 -8.63 18.10
N PRO A 441 -13.83 -8.67 19.40
CA PRO A 441 -14.37 -9.89 20.00
C PRO A 441 -15.58 -10.44 19.24
N LYS A 442 -15.72 -11.77 19.13
CA LYS A 442 -16.74 -12.43 18.29
C LYS A 442 -18.18 -12.29 18.77
N PHE A 443 -18.43 -12.34 20.08
CA PHE A 443 -19.79 -12.52 20.62
C PHE A 443 -20.23 -11.47 21.65
N SER A 444 -19.43 -10.43 21.89
CA SER A 444 -19.75 -9.40 22.88
C SER A 444 -19.00 -8.11 22.61
N ASN A 445 -19.55 -6.99 23.08
CA ASN A 445 -18.78 -5.75 23.21
C ASN A 445 -17.56 -6.06 24.08
N GLY A 446 -16.37 -5.78 23.57
CA GLY A 446 -15.14 -6.01 24.31
C GLY A 446 -13.95 -5.34 23.65
N TYR A 447 -12.78 -5.48 24.26
CA TYR A 447 -11.59 -4.78 23.83
C TYR A 447 -11.03 -5.33 22.53
N LEU A 448 -10.54 -4.42 21.70
CA LEU A 448 -9.86 -4.79 20.47
C LEU A 448 -8.49 -5.41 20.76
N HIS A 449 -8.08 -6.28 19.85
CA HIS A 449 -6.80 -6.95 19.93
C HIS A 449 -6.25 -7.23 18.53
N LEU A 450 -4.97 -7.59 18.47
CA LEU A 450 -4.37 -8.13 17.27
C LEU A 450 -4.72 -9.61 17.13
N PHE A 451 -5.09 -9.99 15.92
CA PHE A 451 -5.24 -11.39 15.56
C PHE A 451 -4.74 -11.64 14.13
N TRP A 452 -4.49 -12.89 13.77
CA TRP A 452 -4.09 -13.24 12.40
C TRP A 452 -5.15 -12.77 11.42
N CYS A 453 -4.72 -12.10 10.35
CA CYS A 453 -5.63 -11.71 9.27
C CYS A 453 -6.27 -12.95 8.65
N ASN A 454 -7.59 -13.07 8.76
CA ASN A 454 -8.35 -14.19 8.24
C ASN A 454 -9.13 -13.81 6.98
N ASN A 455 -8.64 -14.26 5.81
CA ASN A 455 -9.31 -14.01 4.52
C ASN A 455 -10.30 -15.13 4.14
N ASP A 456 -10.73 -15.98 5.07
CA ASP A 456 -11.62 -17.10 4.75
C ASP A 456 -13.02 -16.62 4.38
N LYS A 457 -13.23 -16.45 3.06
CA LYS A 457 -14.51 -16.06 2.46
C LYS A 457 -15.62 -17.10 2.68
N ASN A 458 -15.29 -18.32 3.09
CA ASN A 458 -16.25 -19.39 3.34
C ASN A 458 -16.75 -19.44 4.79
N HIS A 459 -16.22 -18.57 5.66
CA HIS A 459 -16.58 -18.55 7.06
C HIS A 459 -17.43 -17.30 7.38
N ASN A 460 -18.71 -17.51 7.72
CA ASN A 460 -19.60 -16.47 8.28
C ASN A 460 -19.09 -15.86 9.61
N ASP A 461 -17.96 -16.37 10.13
CA ASP A 461 -17.29 -15.98 11.37
C ASP A 461 -16.08 -15.05 11.12
N THR A 462 -15.97 -14.40 9.95
CA THR A 462 -14.92 -13.38 9.68
C THR A 462 -15.40 -11.94 9.86
N THR A 463 -16.65 -11.74 10.28
CA THR A 463 -17.26 -10.41 10.44
C THR A 463 -16.52 -9.52 11.45
N HIS A 464 -15.77 -10.13 12.36
CA HIS A 464 -15.03 -9.49 13.43
C HIS A 464 -13.63 -8.95 13.04
N GLN A 465 -13.22 -9.12 11.78
CA GLN A 465 -12.10 -8.38 11.15
C GLN A 465 -12.54 -7.61 9.90
N ASN A 466 -13.83 -7.60 9.60
CA ASN A 466 -14.42 -6.93 8.44
C ASN A 466 -14.88 -5.53 8.83
N TRP A 467 -13.99 -4.58 8.66
CA TRP A 467 -14.20 -3.16 8.91
C TRP A 467 -14.66 -2.43 7.65
N TYR A 468 -15.34 -1.32 7.84
CA TYR A 468 -15.70 -0.40 6.77
C TYR A 468 -15.49 1.04 7.19
N ILE A 469 -15.21 1.91 6.22
CA ILE A 469 -14.94 3.33 6.47
C ILE A 469 -16.09 4.16 5.90
N LYS A 470 -16.49 5.19 6.64
CA LYS A 470 -17.49 6.16 6.20
C LYS A 470 -17.10 7.57 6.64
N PRO A 471 -16.85 8.52 5.74
CA PRO A 471 -16.66 9.91 6.12
C PRO A 471 -17.91 10.46 6.83
N VAL A 472 -17.76 11.16 7.95
CA VAL A 472 -18.91 11.71 8.71
C VAL A 472 -19.70 12.70 7.85
N LYS A 473 -19.01 13.49 7.01
CA LYS A 473 -19.60 14.43 6.06
C LYS A 473 -20.52 13.76 5.02
N SER A 474 -20.42 12.45 4.80
CA SER A 474 -21.34 11.73 3.90
C SER A 474 -22.80 11.67 4.37
N ASN A 475 -23.07 12.03 5.63
CA ASN A 475 -24.42 12.14 6.20
C ASN A 475 -25.05 13.54 6.12
N ALA A 476 -24.29 14.54 5.61
CA ALA A 476 -24.72 15.94 5.54
C ALA A 476 -25.56 16.22 4.29
#